data_AF-A0A8J7NZS0-F1
#
_entry.id   AF-A0A8J7NZS0-F1
#
_cell.length_a   1.000
_cell.length_b   1.000
_cell.length_c   1.000
_cell.angle_alpha   90.00
_cell.angle_beta   90.00
_cell.angle_gamma   90.00
#
_symmetry.space_group_name_H-M   'P 1'
#
loop_
_entity.id
_entity.type
_entity.pdbx_description
1 polymer ?
#
loop_
_entity_poly.entity_id
_entity_poly.type
_entity_poly.pdbx_seq_one_letter_code
_entity_poly.pdbx_strand_id
1 'polypeptide(L)'
;MKTLAQRRQSAPSLVISKALNKSRTISRESCLSPISPDSCPLVQSFLSPGRVFVMDGHVQLKTGLQTQERHLFLFNDILVIAKSKSTSHFKLKNRVRLSEMWIASCTEEVCEGSTSPERSFVLGWPTTNCVATFSSTEQKEKWLSFMMSRIKEEKEKDDPKTIPLKIFPKDIGNCVYSKTLAVSNTDSATEVIKTALQQFGISGCVKDYRLWVSSSKENAPYPLIGHEYPFSIRMSHIREPMSQSPTAGGRGATSPPDLQGALLLEQLPSEAPCHFILKSSHAATCQQLTGWHHAQRWK
;
A
#
# COMPACT_ATOMS: atom_id res chain seq x y z
N MET A 1 45.37 79.17 35.57
CA MET A 1 46.32 78.94 36.69
C MET A 1 46.02 77.57 37.28
N LYS A 2 47.04 76.68 37.37
CA LYS A 2 47.27 75.58 38.35
C LYS A 2 46.05 74.69 38.70
N THR A 3 46.06 73.37 38.52
CA THR A 3 46.98 72.42 39.18
C THR A 3 46.99 71.04 38.52
N LEU A 4 48.17 70.43 38.58
CA LEU A 4 48.52 69.05 38.27
C LEU A 4 48.43 68.20 39.54
N ALA A 5 48.35 66.88 39.36
CA ALA A 5 48.70 65.76 40.26
C ALA A 5 47.53 65.01 40.93
N GLN A 6 47.53 63.68 41.15
CA GLN A 6 48.19 62.46 40.62
C GLN A 6 47.68 61.29 41.51
N ARG A 7 47.84 60.03 41.05
CA ARG A 7 47.93 58.77 41.83
C ARG A 7 46.57 58.10 42.16
N ARG A 8 46.32 56.78 42.07
CA ARG A 8 47.09 55.51 42.17
C ARG A 8 46.36 54.38 41.38
N GLN A 9 47.07 53.55 40.61
CA GLN A 9 47.46 52.14 40.84
C GLN A 9 46.40 51.02 40.62
N SER A 10 46.87 50.03 39.84
CA SER A 10 46.63 48.56 39.87
C SER A 10 45.34 47.92 39.32
N ALA A 11 45.57 47.22 38.19
CA ALA A 11 45.20 45.86 37.78
C ALA A 11 43.71 45.39 37.72
N PRO A 12 43.32 44.66 36.65
CA PRO A 12 42.00 44.08 36.49
C PRO A 12 41.86 42.78 37.30
N SER A 13 40.84 42.68 38.15
CA SER A 13 40.48 41.41 38.79
C SER A 13 39.54 40.61 37.89
N LEU A 14 40.07 39.49 37.38
CA LEU A 14 39.31 38.33 36.95
C LEU A 14 38.42 37.84 38.09
N VAL A 15 37.10 37.91 37.91
CA VAL A 15 36.16 37.13 38.72
C VAL A 15 35.11 36.52 37.79
N ILE A 16 35.47 35.41 37.14
CA ILE A 16 34.49 34.43 36.66
C ILE A 16 34.16 33.56 37.87
N SER A 17 33.07 33.89 38.56
CA SER A 17 32.54 33.07 39.65
C SER A 17 31.26 32.36 39.19
N LYS A 18 31.39 31.03 39.06
CA LYS A 18 30.35 29.99 39.21
C LYS A 18 28.90 30.41 38.94
N ALA A 19 28.44 30.25 37.69
CA ALA A 19 27.03 29.98 37.45
C ALA A 19 26.76 28.51 37.79
N LEU A 20 26.21 28.29 38.99
CA LEU A 20 25.70 27.00 39.44
C LEU A 20 24.44 26.63 38.65
N ASN A 21 24.44 25.38 38.19
CA ASN A 21 23.31 24.58 37.74
C ASN A 21 21.93 25.08 38.20
N LYS A 22 21.12 25.51 37.24
CA LYS A 22 19.67 25.32 37.28
C LYS A 22 19.22 24.72 35.95
N SER A 23 19.62 23.47 35.72
CA SER A 23 18.91 22.58 34.82
C SER A 23 17.46 22.55 35.27
N ARG A 24 16.57 23.07 34.43
CA ARG A 24 15.12 22.90 34.61
C ARG A 24 14.84 21.42 34.32
N THR A 25 14.98 20.61 35.36
CA THR A 25 14.51 19.22 35.38
C THR A 25 13.00 19.26 35.17
N ILE A 26 12.57 18.94 33.95
CA ILE A 26 11.22 18.44 33.71
C ILE A 26 11.21 17.04 34.32
N SER A 27 11.12 17.01 35.64
CA SER A 27 10.77 15.84 36.43
C SER A 27 9.26 15.74 36.43
N ARG A 28 8.77 14.97 35.48
CA ARG A 28 7.69 14.01 35.69
C ARG A 28 7.85 12.97 34.61
N GLU A 29 8.68 12.00 34.90
CA GLU A 29 8.46 10.61 34.50
C GLU A 29 6.98 10.30 34.80
N SER A 30 6.14 10.52 33.80
CA SER A 30 4.94 9.72 33.67
C SER A 30 5.46 8.39 33.18
N CYS A 31 5.80 7.51 34.12
CA CYS A 31 5.95 6.09 33.89
C CYS A 31 4.59 5.54 33.44
N LEU A 32 4.19 5.88 32.22
CA LEU A 32 3.24 5.08 31.49
C LEU A 32 4.08 3.95 30.95
N SER A 33 4.02 2.80 31.63
CA SER A 33 4.28 1.52 31.00
C SER A 33 3.77 1.58 29.56
N PRO A 34 4.56 1.21 28.52
CA PRO A 34 4.07 1.23 27.15
C PRO A 34 2.78 0.42 27.15
N ILE A 35 1.66 1.12 26.94
CA ILE A 35 0.34 0.50 26.84
C ILE A 35 0.51 -0.54 25.74
N SER A 36 0.34 -1.82 26.07
CA SER A 36 0.47 -2.88 25.07
C SER A 36 -0.37 -2.47 23.85
N PRO A 37 0.15 -2.57 22.62
CA PRO A 37 -0.63 -2.28 21.42
C PRO A 37 -1.97 -3.05 21.40
N ASP A 38 -2.03 -4.20 22.08
CA ASP A 38 -3.25 -4.96 22.31
C ASP A 38 -4.33 -4.17 23.04
N SER A 39 -3.98 -3.25 23.94
CA SER A 39 -4.94 -2.41 24.68
C SER A 39 -5.44 -1.20 23.87
N CYS A 40 -4.98 -1.02 22.63
CA CYS A 40 -5.45 0.05 21.76
C CYS A 40 -6.91 -0.17 21.33
N PRO A 41 -7.82 0.81 21.49
CA PRO A 41 -9.22 0.67 21.07
C PRO A 41 -9.39 0.30 19.59
N LEU A 42 -8.49 0.76 18.73
CA LEU A 42 -8.51 0.42 17.31
C LEU A 42 -8.20 -1.07 17.11
N VAL A 43 -7.17 -1.59 17.77
CA VAL A 43 -6.78 -3.02 17.68
C VAL A 43 -7.91 -3.90 18.22
N GLN A 44 -8.44 -3.54 19.38
CA GLN A 44 -9.57 -4.25 20.03
C GLN A 44 -10.81 -4.33 19.12
N SER A 45 -11.09 -3.28 18.33
CA SER A 45 -12.23 -3.28 17.40
C SER A 45 -12.13 -4.30 16.27
N PHE A 46 -10.92 -4.80 15.98
CA PHE A 46 -10.68 -5.80 14.94
C PHE A 46 -10.55 -7.23 15.46
N LEU A 47 -10.25 -7.41 16.75
CA LEU A 47 -10.11 -8.74 17.35
C LEU A 47 -11.42 -9.53 17.25
N SER A 48 -11.31 -10.80 16.90
CA SER A 48 -12.43 -11.74 16.83
C SER A 48 -11.90 -13.17 17.03
N PRO A 49 -12.74 -14.19 17.27
CA PRO A 49 -12.26 -15.56 17.52
C PRO A 49 -11.34 -16.12 16.41
N GLY A 50 -11.45 -15.64 15.18
CA GLY A 50 -10.58 -16.01 14.06
C GLY A 50 -9.49 -14.98 13.70
N ARG A 51 -9.50 -13.78 14.32
CA ARG A 51 -8.55 -12.71 14.05
C ARG A 51 -7.66 -12.43 15.25
N VAL A 52 -6.36 -12.67 15.07
CA VAL A 52 -5.33 -12.51 16.09
C VAL A 52 -4.35 -11.41 15.69
N PHE A 53 -4.03 -10.53 16.63
CA PHE A 53 -2.99 -9.52 16.44
C PHE A 53 -1.61 -10.15 16.44
N VAL A 54 -0.76 -9.75 15.48
CA VAL A 54 0.57 -10.33 15.27
C VAL A 54 1.66 -9.35 15.67
N MET A 55 1.64 -8.14 15.12
CA MET A 55 2.62 -7.10 15.43
C MET A 55 2.16 -5.72 14.97
N ASP A 56 2.76 -4.68 15.51
CA ASP A 56 2.59 -3.31 15.07
C ASP A 56 3.93 -2.58 14.93
N GLY A 57 3.89 -1.43 14.26
CA GLY A 57 5.10 -0.68 13.96
C GLY A 57 4.83 0.61 13.20
N HIS A 58 5.70 1.58 13.46
CA HIS A 58 5.71 2.83 12.73
C HIS A 58 6.47 2.68 11.41
N VAL A 59 5.88 3.17 10.33
CA VAL A 59 6.43 3.08 8.98
C VAL A 59 6.17 4.37 8.23
N GLN A 60 7.11 4.73 7.37
CA GLN A 60 6.88 5.77 6.39
C GLN A 60 6.41 5.12 5.08
N LEU A 61 5.19 5.45 4.64
CA LEU A 61 4.66 4.99 3.35
C LEU A 61 4.84 6.10 2.31
N LYS A 62 5.48 5.77 1.19
CA LYS A 62 5.65 6.67 0.05
C LYS A 62 4.87 6.15 -1.16
N THR A 63 4.12 7.04 -1.82
CA THR A 63 3.39 6.74 -3.06
C THR A 63 3.60 7.92 -4.02
N GLY A 64 4.28 7.69 -5.15
CA GLY A 64 4.72 8.75 -6.04
C GLY A 64 5.58 9.78 -5.28
N LEU A 65 5.15 11.05 -5.29
CA LEU A 65 5.81 12.15 -4.58
C LEU A 65 5.30 12.36 -3.14
N GLN A 66 4.27 11.62 -2.71
CA GLN A 66 3.68 11.79 -1.38
C GLN A 66 4.32 10.86 -0.37
N THR A 67 4.73 11.42 0.77
CA THR A 67 5.25 10.67 1.91
C THR A 67 4.32 10.81 3.11
N GLN A 68 4.01 9.70 3.76
CA GLN A 68 3.01 9.63 4.81
C GLN A 68 3.51 8.77 5.98
N GLU A 69 3.65 9.36 7.16
CA GLU A 69 3.91 8.61 8.40
C GLU A 69 2.66 7.86 8.84
N ARG A 70 2.79 6.54 9.01
CA ARG A 70 1.69 5.62 9.34
C ARG A 70 2.11 4.64 10.42
N HIS A 71 1.12 4.13 11.12
CA HIS A 71 1.26 3.00 12.03
C HIS A 71 0.56 1.81 11.41
N LEU A 72 1.29 0.71 11.27
CA LEU A 72 0.76 -0.55 10.78
C LEU A 72 0.39 -1.44 11.95
N PHE A 73 -0.76 -2.10 11.86
CA PHE A 73 -1.14 -3.20 12.74
C PHE A 73 -1.39 -4.43 11.87
N LEU A 74 -0.55 -5.45 12.01
CA LEU A 74 -0.66 -6.71 11.32
C LEU A 74 -1.47 -7.68 12.17
N PHE A 75 -2.53 -8.24 11.57
CA PHE A 75 -3.25 -9.38 12.08
C PHE A 75 -2.93 -10.61 11.22
N ASN A 76 -3.45 -11.77 11.59
CA ASN A 76 -3.27 -13.00 10.81
C ASN A 76 -3.94 -12.97 9.43
N ASP A 77 -5.01 -12.18 9.23
CA ASP A 77 -5.81 -12.13 8.00
C ASP A 77 -5.90 -10.72 7.35
N ILE A 78 -5.61 -9.66 8.11
CA ILE A 78 -5.66 -8.27 7.62
C ILE A 78 -4.44 -7.44 8.03
N LEU A 79 -4.16 -6.40 7.25
CA LEU A 79 -3.29 -5.29 7.62
C LEU A 79 -4.14 -4.04 7.83
N VAL A 80 -3.97 -3.39 8.98
CA VAL A 80 -4.62 -2.11 9.31
C VAL A 80 -3.58 -0.99 9.23
N ILE A 81 -3.84 -0.01 8.38
CA ILE A 81 -3.02 1.18 8.20
C ILE A 81 -3.71 2.35 8.90
N ALA A 82 -3.02 2.95 9.87
CA ALA A 82 -3.56 4.07 10.64
C ALA A 82 -2.61 5.27 10.66
N LYS A 83 -3.17 6.44 10.97
CA LYS A 83 -2.40 7.64 11.31
C LYS A 83 -2.45 7.85 12.81
N SER A 84 -1.28 7.91 13.46
CA SER A 84 -1.20 8.30 14.87
C SER A 84 -1.74 9.72 15.07
N LYS A 85 -2.60 9.89 16.07
CA LYS A 85 -3.11 11.18 16.55
C LYS A 85 -2.49 11.53 17.90
N SER A 86 -2.26 10.53 18.73
CA SER A 86 -1.47 10.57 19.96
C SER A 86 -0.84 9.20 20.19
N THR A 87 -0.14 9.02 21.31
CA THR A 87 0.55 7.76 21.66
C THR A 87 -0.35 6.53 21.69
N SER A 88 -1.64 6.68 22.03
CA SER A 88 -2.61 5.58 22.10
C SER A 88 -3.82 5.72 21.16
N HIS A 89 -3.96 6.86 20.48
CA HIS A 89 -5.08 7.11 19.58
C HIS A 89 -4.66 7.11 18.12
N PHE A 90 -5.30 6.24 17.34
CA PHE A 90 -5.02 6.05 15.93
C PHE A 90 -6.29 6.28 15.10
N LYS A 91 -6.15 7.02 14.00
CA LYS A 91 -7.21 7.17 13.01
C LYS A 91 -6.99 6.15 11.90
N LEU A 92 -7.95 5.24 11.71
CA LEU A 92 -7.95 4.31 10.59
C LEU A 92 -7.83 5.08 9.27
N LYS A 93 -6.91 4.63 8.41
CA LYS A 93 -6.70 5.16 7.07
C LYS A 93 -7.04 4.15 6.01
N ASN A 94 -6.65 2.90 6.21
CA ASN A 94 -7.00 1.82 5.33
C ASN A 94 -7.03 0.49 6.08
N ARG A 95 -7.78 -0.46 5.55
CA ARG A 95 -7.81 -1.86 6.00
C ARG A 95 -7.73 -2.73 4.76
N VAL A 96 -6.78 -3.66 4.76
CA VAL A 96 -6.47 -4.49 3.59
C VAL A 96 -6.45 -5.95 4.02
N ARG A 97 -7.01 -6.85 3.20
CA ARG A 97 -6.93 -8.30 3.44
C ARG A 97 -5.60 -8.83 2.95
N LEU A 98 -4.93 -9.67 3.73
CA LEU A 98 -3.61 -10.18 3.35
C LEU A 98 -3.66 -11.07 2.10
N SER A 99 -4.77 -11.79 1.87
CA SER A 99 -5.00 -12.57 0.64
C SER A 99 -4.90 -11.72 -0.65
N GLU A 100 -5.24 -10.43 -0.55
CA GLU A 100 -5.27 -9.49 -1.66
C GLU A 100 -3.95 -8.71 -1.81
N MET A 101 -3.02 -8.84 -0.86
CA MET A 101 -1.77 -8.10 -0.83
C MET A 101 -0.66 -8.79 -1.60
N TRP A 102 0.37 -8.01 -1.90
CA TRP A 102 1.64 -8.48 -2.45
C TRP A 102 2.80 -7.62 -1.96
N ILE A 103 4.00 -8.18 -2.06
CA ILE A 103 5.25 -7.52 -1.73
C ILE A 103 6.18 -7.62 -2.94
N ALA A 104 6.92 -6.55 -3.20
CA ALA A 104 7.93 -6.52 -4.24
C ALA A 104 9.18 -5.78 -3.78
N SER A 105 10.29 -5.99 -4.49
CA SER A 105 11.57 -5.31 -4.24
C SER A 105 11.83 -4.15 -5.20
N CYS A 106 11.01 -3.96 -6.24
CA CYS A 106 11.16 -2.96 -7.29
C CYS A 106 10.70 -1.56 -6.84
N THR A 107 11.44 -0.92 -5.94
CA THR A 107 11.10 0.43 -5.43
C THR A 107 11.08 1.51 -6.52
N GLU A 108 11.89 1.35 -7.57
CA GLU A 108 12.03 2.31 -8.67
C GLU A 108 10.79 2.40 -9.57
N GLU A 109 10.01 1.32 -9.69
CA GLU A 109 8.79 1.30 -10.51
C GLU A 109 7.58 1.94 -9.80
N VAL A 110 7.67 2.12 -8.48
CA VAL A 110 6.55 2.56 -7.63
C VAL A 110 6.73 3.98 -7.08
N CYS A 111 7.97 4.43 -6.90
CA CYS A 111 8.26 5.74 -6.32
C CYS A 111 9.39 6.46 -7.07
N GLU A 112 9.14 7.72 -7.39
CA GLU A 112 10.14 8.63 -7.93
C GLU A 112 10.95 9.26 -6.77
N GLY A 113 12.29 9.20 -6.86
CA GLY A 113 13.21 9.85 -5.92
C GLY A 113 13.94 8.90 -4.96
N SER A 114 14.76 9.46 -4.07
CA SER A 114 15.60 8.66 -3.17
C SER A 114 14.77 7.85 -2.17
N THR A 115 15.04 6.56 -2.12
CA THR A 115 14.56 5.62 -1.10
C THR A 115 15.76 4.88 -0.54
N SER A 116 15.70 4.39 0.70
CA SER A 116 16.75 3.52 1.25
C SER A 116 16.39 2.05 0.98
N PRO A 117 16.91 1.41 -0.08
CA PRO A 117 16.52 0.04 -0.45
C PRO A 117 16.84 -0.98 0.66
N GLU A 118 17.87 -0.70 1.47
CA GLU A 118 18.25 -1.54 2.61
C GLU A 118 17.16 -1.62 3.69
N ARG A 119 16.37 -0.54 3.86
CA ARG A 119 15.35 -0.41 4.90
C ARG A 119 13.92 -0.33 4.36
N SER A 120 13.73 -0.60 3.07
CA SER A 120 12.42 -0.44 2.42
C SER A 120 12.07 -1.62 1.53
N PHE A 121 10.77 -1.84 1.34
CA PHE A 121 10.25 -2.72 0.31
C PHE A 121 8.93 -2.17 -0.22
N VAL A 122 8.48 -2.65 -1.38
CA VAL A 122 7.18 -2.29 -1.94
C VAL A 122 6.11 -3.15 -1.28
N LEU A 123 5.08 -2.47 -0.77
CA LEU A 123 3.85 -3.08 -0.30
C LEU A 123 2.73 -2.66 -1.25
N GLY A 124 1.99 -3.63 -1.77
CA GLY A 124 0.88 -3.37 -2.67
C GLY A 124 -0.37 -4.16 -2.33
N TRP A 125 -1.48 -3.60 -2.76
CA TRP A 125 -2.83 -4.15 -2.68
C TRP A 125 -3.64 -3.56 -3.84
N PRO A 126 -4.89 -3.99 -4.07
CA PRO A 126 -5.65 -3.60 -5.26
C PRO A 126 -5.55 -2.11 -5.57
N THR A 127 -5.08 -1.81 -6.77
CA THR A 127 -4.89 -0.46 -7.35
C THR A 127 -4.06 0.51 -6.48
N THR A 128 -3.21 0.00 -5.58
CA THR A 128 -2.33 0.83 -4.75
C THR A 128 -1.00 0.13 -4.51
N ASN A 129 0.10 0.84 -4.80
CA ASN A 129 1.43 0.44 -4.34
C ASN A 129 2.04 1.57 -3.53
N CYS A 130 2.80 1.20 -2.51
CA CYS A 130 3.58 2.13 -1.72
C CYS A 130 4.94 1.51 -1.36
N VAL A 131 5.95 2.35 -1.22
CA VAL A 131 7.23 1.95 -0.63
C VAL A 131 7.12 2.16 0.88
N ALA A 132 7.27 1.08 1.63
CA ALA A 132 7.27 1.08 3.08
C ALA A 132 8.72 1.16 3.58
N THR A 133 9.07 2.25 4.26
CA THR A 133 10.40 2.50 4.83
C THR A 133 10.36 2.36 6.35
N PHE A 134 11.25 1.51 6.88
CA PHE A 134 11.37 1.21 8.31
C PHE A 134 12.53 1.95 8.96
N SER A 135 12.51 2.06 10.29
CA SER A 135 13.55 2.74 11.06
C SER A 135 14.92 2.04 10.94
N SER A 136 14.93 0.71 10.89
CA SER A 136 16.14 -0.12 10.78
C SER A 136 15.96 -1.28 9.80
N THR A 137 17.08 -1.87 9.38
CA THR A 137 17.08 -3.04 8.48
C THR A 137 16.50 -4.27 9.17
N GLU A 138 16.77 -4.45 10.46
CA GLU A 138 16.23 -5.56 11.26
C GLU A 138 14.71 -5.47 11.37
N GLN A 139 14.17 -4.26 11.53
CA GLN A 139 12.71 -4.03 11.52
C GLN A 139 12.12 -4.35 10.16
N LYS A 140 12.75 -3.90 9.07
CA LYS A 140 12.32 -4.23 7.71
C LYS A 140 12.29 -5.75 7.50
N GLU A 141 13.37 -6.47 7.80
CA GLU A 141 13.45 -7.93 7.58
C GLU A 141 12.45 -8.71 8.45
N LYS A 142 12.23 -8.25 9.69
CA LYS A 142 11.17 -8.79 10.55
C LYS A 142 9.79 -8.60 9.91
N TRP A 143 9.46 -7.38 9.49
CA TRP A 143 8.18 -7.09 8.83
C TRP A 143 7.99 -7.86 7.53
N LEU A 144 9.05 -7.93 6.71
CA LEU A 144 9.06 -8.64 5.44
C LEU A 144 8.75 -10.13 5.63
N SER A 145 9.46 -10.79 6.54
CA SER A 145 9.28 -12.22 6.83
C SER A 145 7.87 -12.55 7.35
N PHE A 146 7.37 -11.80 8.34
CA PHE A 146 6.03 -12.01 8.87
C PHE A 146 4.95 -11.76 7.82
N MET A 147 5.02 -10.66 7.07
CA MET A 147 4.01 -10.37 6.06
C MET A 147 4.05 -11.36 4.90
N MET A 148 5.23 -11.76 4.41
CA MET A 148 5.32 -12.79 3.37
C MET A 148 4.70 -14.11 3.82
N SER A 149 4.98 -14.56 5.05
CA SER A 149 4.37 -15.78 5.61
C SER A 149 2.85 -15.66 5.66
N ARG A 150 2.32 -14.56 6.22
CA ARG A 150 0.87 -14.39 6.39
C ARG A 150 0.13 -14.19 5.08
N ILE A 151 0.67 -13.43 4.14
CA ILE A 151 0.09 -13.28 2.80
C ILE A 151 0.02 -14.63 2.11
N LYS A 152 1.08 -15.46 2.20
CA LYS A 152 1.08 -16.80 1.63
C LYS A 152 0.01 -17.69 2.27
N GLU A 153 -0.05 -17.76 3.59
CA GLU A 153 -1.04 -18.57 4.32
C GLU A 153 -2.48 -18.15 3.98
N GLU A 154 -2.74 -16.85 3.88
CA GLU A 154 -4.08 -16.35 3.55
C GLU A 154 -4.44 -16.60 2.08
N LYS A 155 -3.47 -16.56 1.17
CA LYS A 155 -3.66 -16.98 -0.23
C LYS A 155 -3.91 -18.48 -0.34
N GLU A 156 -3.31 -19.32 0.50
CA GLU A 156 -3.58 -20.77 0.49
C GLU A 156 -5.04 -21.10 0.90
N LYS A 157 -5.63 -20.25 1.74
CA LYS A 157 -7.03 -20.35 2.18
C LYS A 157 -8.04 -19.79 1.18
N ASP A 158 -7.61 -19.04 0.17
CA ASP A 158 -8.54 -18.56 -0.86
C ASP A 158 -9.23 -19.74 -1.56
N ASP A 159 -10.53 -19.57 -1.72
CA ASP A 159 -11.40 -20.39 -2.55
C ASP A 159 -12.35 -19.47 -3.33
N PRO A 160 -12.41 -19.55 -4.67
CA PRO A 160 -11.55 -20.37 -5.53
C PRO A 160 -10.11 -19.84 -5.61
N LYS A 161 -9.13 -20.71 -5.88
CA LYS A 161 -7.72 -20.31 -6.12
C LYS A 161 -7.46 -19.71 -7.50
N THR A 162 -8.35 -20.01 -8.44
CA THR A 162 -8.25 -19.57 -9.83
C THR A 162 -9.58 -18.98 -10.27
N ILE A 163 -9.55 -17.85 -10.97
CA ILE A 163 -10.74 -17.20 -11.51
C ILE A 163 -10.61 -16.97 -13.01
N PRO A 164 -11.73 -16.98 -13.76
CA PRO A 164 -11.73 -16.55 -15.14
C PRO A 164 -11.59 -15.03 -15.23
N LEU A 165 -10.53 -14.56 -15.90
CA LEU A 165 -10.30 -13.15 -16.24
C LEU A 165 -10.43 -12.93 -17.74
N LYS A 166 -11.41 -12.10 -18.14
CA LYS A 166 -11.60 -11.68 -19.52
C LYS A 166 -10.64 -10.54 -19.87
N ILE A 167 -9.77 -10.78 -20.83
CA ILE A 167 -8.77 -9.82 -21.33
C ILE A 167 -9.18 -9.34 -22.72
N PHE A 168 -9.22 -8.03 -22.90
CA PHE A 168 -9.49 -7.36 -24.17
C PHE A 168 -8.19 -6.86 -24.78
N PRO A 169 -7.79 -7.34 -25.97
CA PRO A 169 -6.69 -6.72 -26.69
C PRO A 169 -7.14 -5.35 -27.20
N LYS A 170 -6.27 -4.34 -27.07
CA LYS A 170 -6.49 -3.01 -27.63
C LYS A 170 -5.20 -2.49 -28.24
N ASP A 171 -5.28 -2.03 -29.48
CA ASP A 171 -4.14 -1.51 -30.24
C ASP A 171 -3.03 -2.57 -30.45
N ILE A 172 -3.41 -3.85 -30.57
CA ILE A 172 -2.49 -4.99 -30.77
C ILE A 172 -2.92 -5.81 -31.99
N GLY A 173 -2.35 -5.49 -33.15
CA GLY A 173 -2.57 -6.21 -34.41
C GLY A 173 -4.05 -6.30 -34.81
N ASN A 174 -4.42 -7.38 -35.52
CA ASN A 174 -5.80 -7.68 -35.94
C ASN A 174 -6.62 -8.40 -34.87
N CYS A 175 -6.19 -8.40 -33.60
CA CYS A 175 -6.89 -9.11 -32.54
C CYS A 175 -8.08 -8.29 -32.03
N VAL A 176 -9.30 -8.67 -32.45
CA VAL A 176 -10.53 -7.94 -32.09
C VAL A 176 -11.30 -8.63 -30.95
N TYR A 177 -11.05 -9.91 -30.73
CA TYR A 177 -11.79 -10.72 -29.76
C TYR A 177 -11.10 -10.79 -28.41
N SER A 178 -11.87 -10.67 -27.33
CA SER A 178 -11.40 -10.94 -25.97
C SER A 178 -11.14 -12.43 -25.75
N LYS A 179 -10.17 -12.76 -24.90
CA LYS A 179 -9.96 -14.13 -24.39
C LYS A 179 -10.14 -14.18 -22.89
N THR A 180 -10.68 -15.29 -22.39
CA THR A 180 -10.80 -15.56 -20.96
C THR A 180 -9.64 -16.43 -20.53
N LEU A 181 -8.84 -15.95 -19.58
CA LEU A 181 -7.73 -16.68 -18.98
C LEU A 181 -8.13 -17.20 -17.61
N ALA A 182 -7.69 -18.40 -17.26
CA ALA A 182 -7.73 -18.87 -15.89
C ALA A 182 -6.51 -18.30 -15.15
N VAL A 183 -6.74 -17.42 -14.16
CA VAL A 183 -5.68 -16.71 -13.43
C VAL A 183 -5.74 -17.09 -11.96
N SER A 184 -4.61 -17.54 -11.43
CA SER A 184 -4.41 -17.93 -10.03
C SER A 184 -4.20 -16.72 -9.12
N ASN A 185 -4.46 -16.89 -7.82
CA ASN A 185 -4.16 -15.90 -6.79
C ASN A 185 -2.66 -15.67 -6.52
N THR A 186 -1.80 -16.48 -7.15
CA THR A 186 -0.35 -16.34 -7.17
C THR A 186 0.20 -15.74 -8.46
N ASP A 187 -0.63 -15.54 -9.49
CA ASP A 187 -0.17 -15.04 -10.78
C ASP A 187 0.02 -13.53 -10.75
N SER A 188 1.22 -13.09 -11.09
CA SER A 188 1.53 -11.68 -11.27
C SER A 188 1.01 -11.15 -12.60
N ALA A 189 0.91 -9.83 -12.74
CA ALA A 189 0.53 -9.18 -13.98
C ALA A 189 1.48 -9.56 -15.13
N THR A 190 2.77 -9.77 -14.83
CA THR A 190 3.77 -10.25 -15.81
C THR A 190 3.40 -11.63 -16.36
N GLU A 191 3.05 -12.59 -15.50
CA GLU A 191 2.67 -13.95 -15.93
C GLU A 191 1.32 -13.95 -16.65
N VAL A 192 0.37 -13.09 -16.23
CA VAL A 192 -0.90 -12.92 -16.93
C VAL A 192 -0.70 -12.32 -18.32
N ILE A 193 0.18 -11.31 -18.48
CA ILE A 193 0.53 -10.76 -19.79
C ILE A 193 1.17 -11.84 -20.67
N LYS A 194 2.13 -12.60 -20.13
CA LYS A 194 2.79 -13.70 -20.85
C LYS A 194 1.79 -14.74 -21.36
N THR A 195 0.88 -15.19 -20.49
CA THR A 195 -0.18 -16.13 -20.84
C THR A 195 -1.14 -15.54 -21.88
N ALA A 196 -1.48 -14.24 -21.74
CA ALA A 196 -2.31 -13.54 -22.71
C ALA A 196 -1.66 -13.50 -24.09
N LEU A 197 -0.37 -13.12 -24.19
CA LEU A 197 0.36 -13.06 -25.46
C LEU A 197 0.39 -14.42 -26.16
N GLN A 198 0.65 -15.50 -25.40
CA GLN A 198 0.61 -16.87 -25.92
C GLN A 198 -0.79 -17.22 -26.45
N GLN A 199 -1.83 -16.95 -25.67
CA GLN A 199 -3.21 -17.24 -26.06
C GLN A 199 -3.62 -16.44 -27.29
N PHE A 200 -3.28 -15.17 -27.38
CA PHE A 200 -3.59 -14.33 -28.55
C PHE A 200 -2.69 -14.61 -29.77
N GLY A 201 -1.65 -15.44 -29.65
CA GLY A 201 -0.72 -15.72 -30.74
C GLY A 201 0.16 -14.52 -31.10
N ILE A 202 0.43 -13.64 -30.14
CA ILE A 202 1.22 -12.42 -30.34
C ILE A 202 2.69 -12.73 -30.06
N SER A 203 3.54 -12.52 -31.07
CA SER A 203 4.99 -12.59 -30.92
C SER A 203 5.52 -11.27 -30.35
N GLY A 204 6.15 -11.30 -29.17
CA GLY A 204 6.76 -10.12 -28.55
C GLY A 204 7.26 -10.36 -27.13
N CYS A 205 7.96 -9.38 -26.57
CA CYS A 205 8.41 -9.43 -25.18
C CYS A 205 7.31 -8.92 -24.25
N VAL A 206 7.16 -9.52 -23.06
CA VAL A 206 6.20 -9.08 -22.04
C VAL A 206 6.36 -7.58 -21.70
N LYS A 207 7.57 -7.04 -21.78
CA LYS A 207 7.88 -5.62 -21.54
C LYS A 207 7.25 -4.66 -22.55
N ASP A 208 6.96 -5.13 -23.76
CA ASP A 208 6.34 -4.34 -24.82
C ASP A 208 4.83 -4.18 -24.64
N TYR A 209 4.27 -4.81 -23.59
CA TYR A 209 2.85 -4.80 -23.32
C TYR A 209 2.58 -4.39 -21.87
N ARG A 210 1.40 -3.83 -21.67
CA ARG A 210 0.91 -3.48 -20.33
C ARG A 210 -0.52 -3.92 -20.18
N LEU A 211 -0.81 -4.54 -19.04
CA LEU A 211 -2.17 -4.88 -18.64
C LEU A 211 -2.76 -3.67 -17.91
N TRP A 212 -4.01 -3.34 -18.23
CA TRP A 212 -4.74 -2.25 -17.60
C TRP A 212 -6.01 -2.82 -16.98
N VAL A 213 -6.45 -2.26 -15.86
CA VAL A 213 -7.74 -2.56 -15.26
C VAL A 213 -8.64 -1.34 -15.37
N SER A 214 -9.86 -1.53 -15.84
CA SER A 214 -10.92 -0.51 -15.84
C SER A 214 -12.01 -0.97 -14.88
N SER A 215 -12.19 -0.25 -13.77
CA SER A 215 -13.29 -0.49 -12.84
C SER A 215 -14.49 0.39 -13.21
N SER A 216 -15.70 -0.10 -13.00
CA SER A 216 -16.93 0.71 -13.13
C SER A 216 -16.95 1.94 -12.22
N LYS A 217 -16.16 1.92 -11.13
CA LYS A 217 -16.08 3.00 -10.14
C LYS A 217 -15.06 4.08 -10.49
N GLU A 218 -14.14 3.81 -11.42
CA GLU A 218 -12.97 4.66 -11.67
C GLU A 218 -12.99 5.18 -13.11
N ASN A 219 -12.91 6.51 -13.29
CA ASN A 219 -13.10 7.15 -14.59
C ASN A 219 -11.96 6.88 -15.58
N ALA A 220 -10.76 6.53 -15.09
CA ALA A 220 -9.59 6.27 -15.93
C ALA A 220 -9.05 4.86 -15.66
N PRO A 221 -8.61 4.14 -16.71
CA PRO A 221 -8.02 2.81 -16.54
C PRO A 221 -6.69 2.89 -15.78
N TYR A 222 -6.50 2.01 -14.80
CA TYR A 222 -5.28 1.90 -14.02
C TYR A 222 -4.28 0.94 -14.69
N PRO A 223 -3.05 1.39 -15.02
CA PRO A 223 -2.02 0.53 -15.58
C PRO A 223 -1.42 -0.39 -14.51
N LEU A 224 -1.37 -1.69 -14.80
CA LEU A 224 -0.77 -2.65 -13.89
C LEU A 224 0.76 -2.69 -14.00
N ILE A 225 1.41 -2.84 -12.86
CA ILE A 225 2.85 -3.04 -12.72
C ILE A 225 3.13 -4.54 -12.61
N GLY A 226 4.27 -5.01 -13.13
CA GLY A 226 4.54 -6.42 -13.35
C GLY A 226 4.39 -7.33 -12.12
N HIS A 227 4.61 -6.80 -10.91
CA HIS A 227 4.49 -7.52 -9.63
C HIS A 227 3.10 -7.50 -9.00
N GLU A 228 2.12 -6.80 -9.58
CA GLU A 228 0.75 -6.77 -9.07
C GLU A 228 -0.03 -8.04 -9.41
N TYR A 229 -1.14 -8.29 -8.72
CA TYR A 229 -1.88 -9.56 -8.82
C TYR A 229 -3.30 -9.32 -9.38
N PRO A 230 -3.56 -9.58 -10.67
CA PRO A 230 -4.88 -9.38 -11.28
C PRO A 230 -6.02 -10.12 -10.58
N PHE A 231 -5.74 -11.33 -10.05
CA PHE A 231 -6.68 -12.08 -9.22
C PHE A 231 -7.15 -11.24 -8.03
N SER A 232 -6.23 -10.69 -7.25
CA SER A 232 -6.53 -9.90 -6.05
C SER A 232 -7.37 -8.67 -6.39
N ILE A 233 -7.07 -8.00 -7.52
CA ILE A 233 -7.82 -6.83 -7.99
C ILE A 233 -9.25 -7.19 -8.37
N ARG A 234 -9.45 -8.32 -9.07
CA ARG A 234 -10.79 -8.78 -9.42
C ARG A 234 -11.58 -9.19 -8.17
N MET A 235 -10.95 -9.94 -7.26
CA MET A 235 -11.60 -10.42 -6.04
C MET A 235 -11.96 -9.30 -5.08
N SER A 236 -11.15 -8.23 -5.00
CA SER A 236 -11.47 -7.09 -4.14
C SER A 236 -12.80 -6.45 -4.55
N HIS A 237 -13.05 -6.25 -5.85
CA HIS A 237 -14.32 -5.71 -6.34
C HIS A 237 -15.52 -6.63 -6.09
N ILE A 238 -15.33 -7.95 -6.12
CA ILE A 238 -16.37 -8.94 -5.81
C ILE A 238 -16.68 -8.95 -4.31
N ARG A 239 -15.64 -8.80 -3.46
CA ARG A 239 -15.72 -8.87 -2.00
C ARG A 239 -16.02 -7.52 -1.33
N GLU A 240 -15.94 -6.41 -2.07
CA GLU A 240 -16.18 -5.04 -1.60
C GLU A 240 -17.63 -4.74 -1.11
N PRO A 241 -18.72 -5.29 -1.66
CA PRO A 241 -20.08 -4.88 -1.26
C PRO A 241 -20.42 -5.18 0.21
N MET A 242 -19.62 -5.97 0.93
CA MET A 242 -19.86 -6.29 2.35
C MET A 242 -19.07 -5.40 3.34
N SER A 243 -18.15 -4.55 2.87
CA SER A 243 -17.12 -3.94 3.72
C SER A 243 -17.40 -2.49 4.15
N GLN A 244 -18.45 -1.84 3.62
CA GLN A 244 -18.78 -0.43 3.84
C GLN A 244 -20.08 -0.17 4.64
N SER A 245 -20.50 -1.08 5.54
CA SER A 245 -21.48 -0.69 6.57
C SER A 245 -20.77 -0.50 7.92
N PRO A 246 -20.66 0.74 8.44
CA PRO A 246 -20.52 0.95 9.86
C PRO A 246 -21.91 0.74 10.46
N THR A 247 -22.13 -0.45 11.03
CA THR A 247 -23.11 -0.76 12.08
C THR A 247 -24.28 0.23 12.23
N ALA A 248 -25.31 0.06 11.41
CA ALA A 248 -26.67 0.14 11.94
C ALA A 248 -26.92 -1.16 12.72
N GLY A 249 -27.36 -1.02 13.96
CA GLY A 249 -27.64 -2.16 14.85
C GLY A 249 -28.76 -3.05 14.29
N GLY A 250 -28.63 -4.36 14.52
CA GLY A 250 -29.67 -5.32 14.18
C GLY A 250 -29.25 -6.72 14.60
N ARG A 251 -29.86 -7.22 15.68
CA ARG A 251 -29.66 -8.55 16.25
C ARG A 251 -30.04 -9.65 15.25
N GLY A 252 -29.20 -10.69 15.19
CA GLY A 252 -29.61 -12.10 15.12
C GLY A 252 -30.08 -12.64 13.77
N ALA A 253 -29.22 -13.46 13.15
CA ALA A 253 -29.59 -14.77 12.60
C ALA A 253 -28.30 -15.53 12.24
N THR A 254 -28.04 -16.61 12.97
CA THR A 254 -26.99 -17.59 12.71
C THR A 254 -27.36 -18.44 11.50
N SER A 255 -26.55 -18.38 10.45
CA SER A 255 -26.45 -19.42 9.41
C SER A 255 -24.97 -19.66 9.09
N PRO A 256 -24.55 -20.93 8.88
CA PRO A 256 -23.13 -21.27 8.71
C PRO A 256 -22.55 -20.70 7.40
N PRO A 257 -21.28 -20.26 7.40
CA PRO A 257 -20.67 -19.54 6.28
C PRO A 257 -20.27 -20.40 5.07
N ASP A 258 -20.31 -21.73 5.18
CA ASP A 258 -19.67 -22.63 4.18
C ASP A 258 -20.47 -22.83 2.88
N LEU A 259 -21.72 -22.38 2.79
CA LEU A 259 -22.57 -22.60 1.61
C LEU A 259 -22.73 -21.36 0.71
N GLN A 260 -22.26 -20.18 1.14
CA GLN A 260 -22.37 -18.95 0.34
C GLN A 260 -21.24 -18.81 -0.71
N GLY A 261 -20.08 -19.43 -0.49
CA GLY A 261 -18.95 -19.35 -1.42
C GLY A 261 -19.19 -20.06 -2.75
N ALA A 262 -19.82 -21.23 -2.72
CA ALA A 262 -20.07 -22.04 -3.91
C ALA A 262 -21.19 -21.47 -4.80
N LEU A 263 -22.24 -20.88 -4.20
CA LEU A 263 -23.38 -20.33 -4.96
C LEU A 263 -23.08 -18.95 -5.58
N LEU A 264 -22.07 -18.24 -5.10
CA LEU A 264 -21.65 -16.95 -5.66
C LEU A 264 -20.93 -17.07 -7.02
N LEU A 265 -20.39 -18.25 -7.34
CA LEU A 265 -19.65 -18.47 -8.58
C LEU A 265 -20.57 -18.73 -9.78
N GLU A 266 -21.76 -19.30 -9.57
CA GLU A 266 -22.76 -19.54 -10.62
C GLU A 266 -23.65 -18.32 -10.91
N GLN A 267 -23.70 -17.34 -10.00
CA GLN A 267 -24.50 -16.12 -10.16
C GLN A 267 -23.61 -14.88 -10.15
N LEU A 268 -22.62 -14.82 -11.04
CA LEU A 268 -21.93 -13.57 -11.33
C LEU A 268 -22.93 -12.62 -12.04
N PRO A 269 -23.17 -11.40 -11.53
CA PRO A 269 -23.95 -10.40 -12.24
C PRO A 269 -23.35 -10.15 -13.62
N SER A 270 -24.22 -10.03 -14.63
CA SER A 270 -23.89 -9.82 -16.04
C SER A 270 -23.12 -8.52 -16.35
N GLU A 271 -22.71 -7.75 -15.34
CA GLU A 271 -21.83 -6.59 -15.48
C GLU A 271 -20.57 -6.82 -14.64
N ALA A 272 -19.45 -7.09 -15.32
CA ALA A 272 -18.20 -7.34 -14.64
C ALA A 272 -17.74 -6.06 -13.91
N PRO A 273 -17.49 -6.11 -12.59
CA PRO A 273 -17.17 -4.91 -11.82
C PRO A 273 -15.84 -4.25 -12.22
N CYS A 274 -14.97 -5.01 -12.90
CA CYS A 274 -13.79 -4.50 -13.60
C CYS A 274 -13.49 -5.34 -14.86
N HIS A 275 -12.85 -4.75 -15.86
CA HIS A 275 -12.38 -5.44 -17.07
C HIS A 275 -10.88 -5.19 -17.29
N PHE A 276 -10.20 -6.18 -17.87
CA PHE A 276 -8.76 -6.13 -18.11
C PHE A 276 -8.47 -5.89 -19.59
N ILE A 277 -7.56 -4.96 -19.89
CA ILE A 277 -7.22 -4.54 -21.25
C ILE A 277 -5.73 -4.71 -21.45
N LEU A 278 -5.33 -5.49 -22.45
CA LEU A 278 -3.93 -5.62 -22.86
C LEU A 278 -3.64 -4.60 -23.96
N LYS A 279 -2.62 -3.75 -23.76
CA LYS A 279 -2.17 -2.75 -24.74
C LYS A 279 -0.69 -2.89 -25.04
N SER A 280 -0.29 -2.52 -26.25
CA SER A 280 1.13 -2.29 -26.55
C SER A 280 1.63 -1.03 -25.85
N SER A 281 2.77 -1.12 -25.19
CA SER A 281 3.46 0.00 -24.55
C SER A 281 4.00 1.01 -25.58
N HIS A 282 4.25 0.59 -26.83
CA HIS A 282 4.80 1.43 -27.91
C HIS A 282 3.76 2.35 -28.58
N ALA A 283 2.46 2.03 -28.47
CA ALA A 283 1.40 2.85 -29.05
C ALA A 283 1.26 4.23 -28.36
N ALA A 284 1.73 4.37 -27.12
CA ALA A 284 1.71 5.64 -26.38
C ALA A 284 2.71 6.67 -26.96
N THR A 285 3.81 6.22 -27.54
CA THR A 285 4.85 7.13 -28.09
C THR A 285 4.41 7.75 -29.41
N CYS A 286 3.62 7.06 -30.23
CA CYS A 286 3.08 7.63 -31.47
C CYS A 286 1.99 8.67 -31.22
N GLN A 287 1.18 8.55 -30.16
CA GLN A 287 0.16 9.55 -29.82
C GLN A 287 0.75 10.83 -29.19
N GLN A 288 1.90 10.73 -28.52
CA GLN A 288 2.61 11.92 -28.02
C GLN A 288 3.28 12.72 -29.14
N LEU A 289 3.62 12.14 -30.30
CA LEU A 289 4.18 12.91 -31.43
C LEU A 289 3.11 13.61 -32.28
N THR A 290 1.87 13.09 -32.32
CA THR A 290 0.77 13.74 -33.04
C THR A 290 0.09 14.88 -32.26
N GLY A 291 0.29 14.94 -30.93
CA GLY A 291 -0.30 15.97 -30.06
C GLY A 291 0.41 17.34 -30.10
N TRP A 292 1.65 17.42 -30.60
CA TRP A 292 2.42 18.67 -30.63
C TRP A 292 2.14 19.53 -31.86
N HIS A 293 1.52 18.96 -32.89
CA HIS A 293 1.20 19.70 -34.12
C HIS A 293 -0.18 20.39 -34.10
N HIS A 294 -1.00 20.20 -33.05
CA HIS A 294 -2.36 20.76 -33.01
C HIS A 294 -2.64 21.80 -31.92
N ALA A 295 -1.66 22.17 -31.08
CA ALA A 295 -1.83 23.19 -30.03
C ALA A 295 -1.16 24.54 -30.33
N GLN A 296 -0.80 24.82 -31.60
CA GLN A 296 -0.43 26.16 -32.06
C GLN A 296 -1.49 26.71 -33.03
N ARG A 297 -2.70 26.94 -32.53
CA ARG A 297 -3.61 27.93 -33.11
C ARG A 297 -4.67 28.31 -32.09
N TRP A 298 -5.03 29.59 -32.12
CA TRP A 298 -6.06 30.28 -31.33
C TRP A 298 -5.57 31.01 -30.07
N LYS A 299 -5.12 32.25 -30.34
CA LYS A 299 -5.23 33.52 -29.60
C LYS A 299 -5.02 33.54 -28.08
#